data_AF-A0A7G2N0Z0-F1
#
_entry.id   AF-A0A7G2N0Z0-F1
#
_cell.length_a   1.000
_cell.length_b   1.000
_cell.length_c   1.000
_cell.angle_alpha   90.00
_cell.angle_beta   90.00
_cell.angle_gamma   90.00
#
_symmetry.space_group_name_H-M   'P 1'
#
loop_
_entity.id
_entity.type
_entity.pdbx_description
1 polymer ?
#
loop_
_entity_poly.entity_id
_entity_poly.type
_entity_poly.pdbx_seq_one_letter_code
_entity_poly.pdbx_strand_id
1 'polypeptide(L)'
;MRFREQLTIINQNIGDLKVEFETSQTLGVNFRHVVNTQSLTKAIQNISTIGFIDTEIQTFIALGVSLNPITNYQIGSDDSVTFQALIDNIRLKTEAVKSSIELSLPEQSENSISIGLPDYTHFNNIETVTETLNKSLSIICGIENYRSEIMIQNFDSGSLWFEIVLTSSSTVGFVGFIVKTSFSLVAHFRTLQMQKLILESMETETSQKSKLYDGLNQIFDYQVRQTLENATKNENKQIDPEDISKLVKSMSLLIPLLEQGTTFAPASIQTPETQAEFPTIEAMKALASQKLIDTK
;
A
#
# COMPACT_ATOMS: atom_id res chain seq x y z
N MET A 1 -2.24 -8.04 5.89
CA MET A 1 -2.00 -6.63 6.28
C MET A 1 -0.58 -6.53 6.79
N ARG A 2 0.18 -5.52 6.37
CA ARG A 2 1.59 -5.33 6.76
C ARG A 2 1.71 -4.92 8.22
N PHE A 3 2.82 -5.21 8.87
CA PHE A 3 3.02 -4.80 10.27
C PHE A 3 2.95 -3.27 10.46
N ARG A 4 3.44 -2.48 9.50
CA ARG A 4 3.30 -1.00 9.55
C ARG A 4 1.84 -0.53 9.43
N GLU A 5 1.04 -1.19 8.61
CA GLU A 5 -0.41 -0.92 8.48
C GLU A 5 -1.13 -1.25 9.79
N GLN A 6 -0.83 -2.43 10.37
CA GLN A 6 -1.37 -2.86 11.67
C GLN A 6 -1.00 -1.87 12.78
N LEU A 7 0.27 -1.45 12.86
CA LEU A 7 0.74 -0.48 13.85
C LEU A 7 0.04 0.88 13.72
N THR A 8 -0.24 1.32 12.49
CA THR A 8 -1.00 2.55 12.22
C THR A 8 -2.42 2.45 12.80
N ILE A 9 -3.13 1.34 12.52
CA ILE A 9 -4.46 1.08 13.07
C ILE A 9 -4.39 1.04 14.61
N ILE A 10 -3.42 0.35 15.19
CA ILE A 10 -3.27 0.25 16.64
C ILE A 10 -3.05 1.62 17.27
N ASN A 11 -2.08 2.40 16.78
CA ASN A 11 -1.75 3.71 17.35
C ASN A 11 -2.92 4.70 17.28
N GLN A 12 -3.76 4.62 16.26
CA GLN A 12 -4.94 5.48 16.13
C GLN A 12 -6.10 5.11 17.07
N ASN A 13 -6.15 3.89 17.59
CA ASN A 13 -7.33 3.36 18.29
C ASN A 13 -7.05 2.90 19.74
N ILE A 14 -5.79 2.64 20.12
CA ILE A 14 -5.46 2.09 21.44
C ILE A 14 -5.86 2.98 22.62
N GLY A 15 -5.82 4.31 22.44
CA GLY A 15 -6.22 5.27 23.47
C GLY A 15 -7.73 5.26 23.79
N ASP A 16 -8.54 4.76 22.86
CA ASP A 16 -10.00 4.63 23.00
C ASP A 16 -10.43 3.28 23.60
N LEU A 17 -9.50 2.34 23.81
CA LEU A 17 -9.73 1.04 24.46
C LEU A 17 -9.78 1.15 25.98
N LYS A 18 -10.69 1.97 26.48
CA LYS A 18 -11.01 2.14 27.89
C LYS A 18 -12.51 2.26 28.04
N VAL A 19 -13.07 1.85 29.17
CA VAL A 19 -14.49 2.03 29.44
C VAL A 19 -14.66 3.12 30.48
N GLU A 20 -15.57 4.03 30.22
CA GLU A 20 -15.97 5.06 31.16
C GLU A 20 -17.43 4.79 31.56
N PHE A 21 -17.65 4.57 32.87
CA PHE A 21 -18.98 4.28 33.41
C PHE A 21 -19.57 5.50 34.12
N GLU A 22 -20.82 5.81 33.81
CA GLU A 22 -21.68 6.64 34.63
C GLU A 22 -22.69 5.76 35.36
N THR A 23 -22.88 5.99 36.65
CA THR A 23 -23.85 5.22 37.44
C THR A 23 -25.19 5.95 37.43
N SER A 24 -26.26 5.22 37.10
CA SER A 24 -27.63 5.69 37.28
C SER A 24 -28.39 4.71 38.17
N GLN A 25 -29.42 5.22 38.85
CA GLN A 25 -30.28 4.41 39.70
C GLN A 25 -31.72 4.55 39.22
N THR A 26 -32.33 3.43 38.83
CA THR A 26 -33.74 3.38 38.42
C THR A 26 -34.44 2.31 39.26
N LEU A 27 -35.50 2.69 39.98
CA LEU A 27 -36.31 1.77 40.80
C LEU A 27 -35.49 0.92 41.80
N GLY A 28 -34.43 1.48 42.39
CA GLY A 28 -33.56 0.81 43.36
C GLY A 28 -32.51 -0.13 42.78
N VAL A 29 -32.48 -0.30 41.45
CA VAL A 29 -31.45 -1.07 40.74
C VAL A 29 -30.38 -0.10 40.20
N ASN A 30 -29.12 -0.41 40.46
CA ASN A 30 -27.98 0.34 39.94
C ASN A 30 -27.64 -0.15 38.52
N PHE A 31 -27.64 0.78 37.57
CA PHE A 31 -27.18 0.56 36.21
C PHE A 31 -25.91 1.32 35.95
N ARG A 32 -25.06 0.78 35.07
CA ARG A 32 -23.90 1.50 34.55
C ARG A 32 -24.08 1.78 33.07
N HIS A 33 -23.96 3.04 32.72
CA HIS A 33 -23.97 3.53 31.34
C HIS A 33 -22.54 3.68 30.85
N VAL A 34 -22.26 3.16 29.67
CA VAL A 34 -20.96 3.36 29.02
C VAL A 34 -20.99 4.71 28.28
N VAL A 35 -20.24 5.69 28.79
CA VAL A 35 -20.26 7.07 28.30
C VAL A 35 -19.59 7.18 26.93
N ASN A 36 -18.48 6.47 26.75
CA ASN A 36 -17.63 6.56 25.57
C ASN A 36 -17.94 5.47 24.52
N THR A 37 -19.20 5.05 24.42
CA THR A 37 -19.58 3.88 23.60
C THR A 37 -19.15 4.05 22.13
N GLN A 38 -19.33 5.23 21.54
CA GLN A 38 -19.02 5.47 20.13
C GLN A 38 -17.53 5.33 19.80
N SER A 39 -16.64 5.94 20.61
CA SER A 39 -15.19 5.84 20.37
C SER A 39 -14.68 4.43 20.66
N LEU A 40 -15.15 3.81 21.75
CA LEU A 40 -14.78 2.45 22.14
C LEU A 40 -15.14 1.43 21.05
N THR A 41 -16.39 1.44 20.58
CA THR A 41 -16.85 0.49 19.55
C THR A 41 -16.16 0.70 18.21
N LYS A 42 -15.93 1.95 17.80
CA LYS A 42 -15.14 2.27 16.60
C LYS A 42 -13.72 1.73 16.72
N ALA A 43 -13.08 1.91 17.87
CA ALA A 43 -11.74 1.38 18.12
C ALA A 43 -11.70 -0.14 18.05
N ILE A 44 -12.65 -0.83 18.69
CA ILE A 44 -12.77 -2.30 18.63
C ILE A 44 -12.99 -2.76 17.19
N GLN A 45 -13.88 -2.11 16.43
CA GLN A 45 -14.13 -2.45 15.02
C GLN A 45 -12.85 -2.31 14.18
N ASN A 46 -12.16 -1.19 14.30
CA ASN A 46 -10.92 -0.95 13.56
C ASN A 46 -9.85 -1.99 13.90
N ILE A 47 -9.65 -2.29 15.19
CA ILE A 47 -8.66 -3.29 15.63
C ILE A 47 -9.06 -4.71 15.23
N SER A 48 -10.36 -5.01 15.18
CA SER A 48 -10.85 -6.34 14.78
C SER A 48 -10.43 -6.73 13.36
N THR A 49 -10.18 -5.75 12.47
CA THR A 49 -9.67 -5.99 11.11
C THR A 49 -8.29 -6.67 11.07
N ILE A 50 -7.54 -6.66 12.18
CA ILE A 50 -6.25 -7.33 12.32
C ILE A 50 -6.42 -8.83 12.64
N GLY A 51 -7.53 -9.23 13.27
CA GLY A 51 -7.93 -10.63 13.49
C GLY A 51 -7.45 -11.29 14.80
N PHE A 52 -6.64 -10.63 15.64
CA PHE A 52 -6.13 -11.25 16.90
C PHE A 52 -7.11 -11.18 18.09
N ILE A 53 -8.23 -10.49 17.95
CA ILE A 53 -9.27 -10.33 18.99
C ILE A 53 -10.59 -11.04 18.66
N ASP A 54 -10.64 -11.89 17.64
CA ASP A 54 -11.89 -12.52 17.18
C ASP A 54 -12.62 -13.28 18.29
N THR A 55 -11.88 -13.88 19.23
CA THR A 55 -12.46 -14.58 20.39
C THR A 55 -13.21 -13.61 21.32
N GLU A 56 -12.63 -12.45 21.61
CA GLU A 56 -13.27 -11.41 22.41
C GLU A 56 -14.49 -10.81 21.69
N ILE A 57 -14.42 -10.63 20.37
CA ILE A 57 -15.56 -10.18 19.56
C ILE A 57 -16.73 -11.15 19.66
N GLN A 58 -16.48 -12.47 19.54
CA GLN A 58 -17.54 -13.47 19.71
C GLN A 58 -18.14 -13.45 21.12
N THR A 59 -17.31 -13.17 22.13
CA THR A 59 -17.79 -13.05 23.52
C THR A 59 -18.68 -11.81 23.71
N PHE A 60 -18.36 -10.68 23.07
CA PHE A 60 -19.24 -9.50 23.07
C PHE A 60 -20.60 -9.78 22.45
N ILE A 61 -20.62 -10.47 21.31
CA ILE A 61 -21.85 -10.84 20.61
C ILE A 61 -22.70 -11.75 21.50
N ALA A 62 -22.09 -12.72 22.18
CA ALA A 62 -22.78 -13.62 23.11
C ALA A 62 -23.40 -12.89 24.32
N LEU A 63 -22.79 -11.78 24.76
CA LEU A 63 -23.33 -10.89 25.81
C LEU A 63 -24.41 -9.93 25.31
N GLY A 64 -24.79 -9.99 24.02
CA GLY A 64 -25.79 -9.10 23.42
C GLY A 64 -25.26 -7.68 23.15
N VAL A 65 -23.94 -7.48 23.21
CA VAL A 65 -23.31 -6.18 22.94
C VAL A 65 -23.20 -5.96 21.43
N SER A 66 -24.01 -5.04 20.91
CA SER A 66 -23.95 -4.64 19.50
C SER A 66 -22.77 -3.70 19.28
N LEU A 67 -21.73 -4.10 18.54
CA LEU A 67 -20.56 -3.26 18.22
C LEU A 67 -20.87 -2.09 17.27
N ASN A 68 -22.13 -1.68 17.10
CA ASN A 68 -22.52 -0.54 16.28
C ASN A 68 -22.25 0.79 17.03
N PRO A 69 -21.46 1.72 16.47
CA PRO A 69 -21.03 2.97 17.14
C PRO A 69 -22.14 3.92 17.57
N ILE A 70 -23.38 3.69 17.15
CA ILE A 70 -24.52 4.56 17.43
C ILE A 70 -25.29 4.13 18.69
N THR A 71 -24.99 2.94 19.22
CA THR A 71 -25.77 2.35 20.32
C THR A 71 -25.21 2.80 21.66
N ASN A 72 -26.04 3.27 22.60
CA ASN A 72 -25.59 3.45 23.99
C ASN A 72 -25.75 2.14 24.76
N TYR A 73 -24.73 1.72 25.51
CA TYR A 73 -24.85 0.54 26.37
C TYR A 73 -25.33 0.91 27.77
N GLN A 74 -26.37 0.21 28.21
CA GLN A 74 -26.74 0.11 29.62
C GLN A 74 -26.49 -1.33 30.05
N ILE A 75 -25.62 -1.49 31.04
CA ILE A 75 -25.16 -2.81 31.48
C ILE A 75 -25.58 -3.00 32.94
N GLY A 76 -26.03 -4.21 33.28
CA GLY A 76 -26.27 -4.60 34.67
C GLY A 76 -24.99 -4.46 35.50
N SER A 77 -25.12 -4.17 36.78
CA SER A 77 -23.93 -3.96 37.63
C SER A 77 -22.98 -5.18 37.65
N ASP A 78 -23.52 -6.40 37.61
CA ASP A 78 -22.72 -7.64 37.59
C ASP A 78 -22.04 -7.88 36.23
N ASP A 79 -22.74 -7.61 35.13
CA ASP A 79 -22.20 -7.72 33.76
C ASP A 79 -21.15 -6.64 33.46
N SER A 80 -21.16 -5.52 34.20
CA SER A 80 -20.19 -4.44 34.02
C SER A 80 -18.76 -4.86 34.33
N VAL A 81 -18.57 -5.82 35.24
CA VAL A 81 -17.26 -6.38 35.57
C VAL A 81 -16.75 -7.25 34.42
N THR A 82 -17.61 -8.10 33.87
CA THR A 82 -17.30 -8.94 32.71
C THR A 82 -17.00 -8.09 31.47
N PHE A 83 -17.81 -7.05 31.24
CA PHE A 83 -17.60 -6.10 30.14
C PHE A 83 -16.25 -5.37 30.27
N GLN A 84 -15.94 -4.86 31.46
CA GLN A 84 -14.65 -4.22 31.73
C GLN A 84 -13.48 -5.18 31.50
N ALA A 85 -13.58 -6.41 32.01
CA ALA A 85 -12.54 -7.42 31.84
C ALA A 85 -12.28 -7.77 30.36
N LEU A 86 -13.33 -7.81 29.53
CA LEU A 86 -13.20 -8.02 28.08
C LEU A 86 -12.45 -6.86 27.41
N ILE A 87 -12.79 -5.62 27.74
CA ILE A 87 -12.11 -4.45 27.18
C ILE A 87 -10.65 -4.39 27.63
N ASP A 88 -10.37 -4.66 28.90
CA ASP A 88 -8.98 -4.72 29.40
C ASP A 88 -8.19 -5.84 28.71
N ASN A 89 -8.78 -7.00 28.45
CA ASN A 89 -8.14 -8.07 27.69
C ASN A 89 -7.84 -7.64 26.24
N ILE A 90 -8.81 -7.02 25.54
CA ILE A 90 -8.56 -6.45 24.20
C ILE A 90 -7.42 -5.44 24.24
N ARG A 91 -7.39 -4.54 25.23
CA ARG A 91 -6.32 -3.55 25.38
C ARG A 91 -4.97 -4.24 25.59
N LEU A 92 -4.87 -5.19 26.51
CA LEU A 92 -3.63 -5.93 26.79
C LEU A 92 -3.12 -6.68 25.56
N LYS A 93 -4.00 -7.37 24.82
CA LYS A 93 -3.63 -8.02 23.56
C LYS A 93 -3.13 -7.00 22.54
N THR A 94 -3.80 -5.86 22.43
CA THR A 94 -3.42 -4.79 21.51
C THR A 94 -2.04 -4.21 21.87
N GLU A 95 -1.75 -3.98 23.15
CA GLU A 95 -0.44 -3.53 23.64
C GLU A 95 0.66 -4.57 23.40
N ALA A 96 0.36 -5.86 23.61
CA ALA A 96 1.29 -6.95 23.35
C ALA A 96 1.62 -7.07 21.85
N VAL A 97 0.60 -7.02 20.98
CA VAL A 97 0.78 -7.03 19.52
C VAL A 97 1.55 -5.79 19.07
N LYS A 98 1.21 -4.60 19.59
CA LYS A 98 1.96 -3.36 19.32
C LYS A 98 3.45 -3.55 19.63
N SER A 99 3.76 -4.01 20.84
CA SER A 99 5.13 -4.20 21.30
C SER A 99 5.87 -5.22 20.43
N SER A 100 5.21 -6.33 20.08
CA SER A 100 5.78 -7.35 19.19
C SER A 100 6.08 -6.80 17.80
N ILE A 101 5.18 -5.98 17.25
CA ILE A 101 5.36 -5.33 15.95
C ILE A 101 6.51 -4.32 16.02
N GLU A 102 6.55 -3.46 17.03
CA GLU A 102 7.61 -2.45 17.20
C GLU A 102 8.99 -3.09 17.36
N LEU A 103 9.09 -4.25 18.02
CA LEU A 103 10.34 -5.03 18.10
C LEU A 103 10.73 -5.72 16.79
N SER A 104 9.74 -6.02 15.93
CA SER A 104 9.95 -6.75 14.68
C SER A 104 10.13 -5.82 13.47
N LEU A 105 9.69 -4.56 13.59
CA LEU A 105 9.80 -3.56 12.54
C LEU A 105 11.16 -2.88 12.63
N PRO A 106 11.96 -2.95 11.56
CA PRO A 106 13.20 -2.22 11.51
C PRO A 106 12.94 -0.71 11.38
N GLU A 107 13.89 0.09 11.87
CA GLU A 107 13.83 1.55 11.74
C GLU A 107 13.75 1.96 10.27
N GLN A 108 12.87 2.91 9.98
CA GLN A 108 12.62 3.41 8.63
C GLN A 108 13.27 4.80 8.48
N SER A 109 14.01 5.01 7.38
CA SER A 109 14.60 6.31 7.08
C SER A 109 13.58 7.24 6.43
N GLU A 110 13.70 8.55 6.65
CA GLU A 110 12.89 9.53 5.93
C GLU A 110 13.17 9.52 4.42
N ASN A 111 14.32 8.98 4.00
CA ASN A 111 14.67 8.83 2.60
C ASN A 111 14.38 7.43 2.05
N SER A 112 13.53 6.66 2.74
CA SER A 112 13.23 5.29 2.34
C SER A 112 12.00 5.20 1.43
N ILE A 113 11.98 4.14 0.63
CA ILE A 113 10.87 3.77 -0.24
C ILE A 113 10.60 2.28 -0.01
N SER A 114 9.36 1.96 0.32
CA SER A 114 8.90 0.57 0.42
C SER A 114 8.50 0.06 -0.95
N ILE A 115 9.04 -1.07 -1.38
CA ILE A 115 8.71 -1.73 -2.65
C ILE A 115 8.08 -3.08 -2.35
N GLY A 116 6.84 -3.27 -2.81
CA GLY A 116 6.11 -4.54 -2.67
C GLY A 116 6.17 -5.33 -3.96
N LEU A 117 6.66 -6.56 -3.88
CA LEU A 117 6.73 -7.47 -5.01
C LEU A 117 5.38 -8.18 -5.25
N PRO A 118 5.09 -8.54 -6.51
CA PRO A 118 4.01 -9.47 -6.83
C PRO A 118 4.19 -10.84 -6.20
N ASP A 119 3.08 -11.59 -6.11
CA ASP A 119 3.09 -12.97 -5.65
C ASP A 119 3.84 -13.87 -6.63
N TYR A 120 5.09 -14.23 -6.29
CA TYR A 120 5.92 -15.13 -7.08
C TYR A 120 6.07 -16.49 -6.40
N THR A 121 5.86 -17.55 -7.17
CA THR A 121 6.05 -18.94 -6.73
C THR A 121 7.43 -19.51 -7.09
N HIS A 122 8.20 -18.80 -7.92
CA HIS A 122 9.50 -19.26 -8.46
C HIS A 122 10.60 -18.22 -8.25
N PHE A 123 11.78 -18.68 -7.84
CA PHE A 123 12.94 -17.81 -7.58
C PHE A 123 13.41 -17.01 -8.79
N ASN A 124 13.37 -17.59 -10.00
CA ASN A 124 13.77 -16.90 -11.23
C ASN A 124 12.94 -15.62 -11.49
N ASN A 125 11.69 -15.60 -11.02
CA ASN A 125 10.83 -14.43 -11.15
C ASN A 125 11.31 -13.31 -10.21
N ILE A 126 11.75 -13.65 -9.00
CA ILE A 126 12.31 -12.70 -8.03
C ILE A 126 13.61 -12.09 -8.58
N GLU A 127 14.50 -12.91 -9.14
CA GLU A 127 15.75 -12.45 -9.77
C GLU A 127 15.46 -11.46 -10.90
N THR A 128 14.58 -11.83 -11.83
CA THR A 128 14.22 -10.99 -12.99
C THR A 128 13.65 -9.63 -12.55
N VAL A 129 12.80 -9.64 -11.53
CA VAL A 129 12.13 -8.43 -11.04
C VAL A 129 13.08 -7.54 -10.28
N THR A 130 13.91 -8.10 -9.41
CA THR A 130 14.93 -7.34 -8.68
C THR A 130 15.98 -6.75 -9.63
N GLU A 131 16.39 -7.47 -10.68
CA GLU A 131 17.28 -6.93 -11.72
C GLU A 131 16.62 -5.77 -12.49
N THR A 132 15.34 -5.93 -12.85
CA THR A 132 14.58 -4.91 -13.58
C THR A 132 14.37 -3.66 -12.72
N LEU A 133 14.04 -3.84 -11.44
CA LEU A 133 13.94 -2.76 -10.45
C LEU A 133 15.26 -2.05 -10.25
N ASN A 134 16.36 -2.79 -10.09
CA ASN A 134 17.67 -2.19 -9.94
C ASN A 134 18.05 -1.35 -11.17
N LYS A 135 17.83 -1.87 -12.38
CA LYS A 135 18.08 -1.14 -13.63
C LYS A 135 17.23 0.13 -13.73
N SER A 136 15.93 0.05 -13.47
CA SER A 136 15.03 1.21 -13.59
C SER A 136 15.34 2.29 -12.55
N LEU A 137 15.54 1.92 -11.29
CA LEU A 137 15.86 2.84 -10.21
C LEU A 137 17.25 3.45 -10.38
N SER A 138 18.24 2.68 -10.83
CA SER A 138 19.59 3.21 -11.12
C SER A 138 19.58 4.27 -12.21
N ILE A 139 18.71 4.15 -13.21
CA ILE A 139 18.54 5.19 -14.24
C ILE A 139 17.94 6.45 -13.61
N ILE A 140 16.89 6.33 -12.80
CA ILE A 140 16.22 7.47 -12.14
C ILE A 140 17.18 8.19 -11.19
N CYS A 141 17.88 7.43 -10.35
CA CYS A 141 18.86 7.94 -9.40
C CYS A 141 20.21 8.30 -10.04
N GLY A 142 20.34 8.17 -11.37
CA GLY A 142 21.52 8.58 -12.13
C GLY A 142 21.39 9.97 -12.77
N ILE A 143 20.17 10.52 -12.83
CA ILE A 143 19.87 11.85 -13.37
C ILE A 143 20.57 12.91 -12.52
N GLU A 144 21.24 13.89 -13.15
CA GLU A 144 22.19 14.80 -12.48
C GLU A 144 21.58 15.50 -11.25
N ASN A 145 20.39 16.07 -11.40
CA ASN A 145 19.69 16.80 -10.33
C ASN A 145 19.07 15.89 -9.25
N TYR A 146 19.06 14.57 -9.46
CA TYR A 146 18.45 13.60 -8.56
C TYR A 146 19.41 12.45 -8.24
N ARG A 147 20.71 12.67 -8.40
CA ARG A 147 21.70 11.62 -8.24
C ARG A 147 21.68 11.09 -6.80
N SER A 148 21.54 9.79 -6.64
CA SER A 148 21.52 9.15 -5.32
C SER A 148 22.01 7.71 -5.37
N GLU A 149 22.61 7.25 -4.27
CA GLU A 149 22.92 5.84 -4.09
C GLU A 149 21.70 5.11 -3.55
N ILE A 150 21.47 3.90 -4.06
CA ILE A 150 20.36 3.04 -3.65
C ILE A 150 20.94 1.93 -2.77
N MET A 151 20.47 1.86 -1.53
CA MET A 151 20.85 0.78 -0.61
C MET A 151 19.62 0.04 -0.14
N ILE A 152 19.71 -1.28 0.04
CA ILE A 152 18.69 -2.01 0.78
C ILE A 152 18.80 -1.58 2.23
N GLN A 153 17.71 -1.04 2.76
CA GLN A 153 17.62 -0.73 4.18
C GLN A 153 17.21 -1.99 4.92
N ASN A 154 16.02 -2.52 4.61
CA ASN A 154 15.39 -3.58 5.39
C ASN A 154 14.47 -4.47 4.55
N PHE A 155 14.00 -5.57 5.16
CA PHE A 155 12.87 -6.37 4.68
C PHE A 155 11.73 -6.29 5.69
N ASP A 156 10.49 -6.16 5.20
CA ASP A 156 9.31 -6.14 6.05
C ASP A 156 8.90 -7.58 6.37
N SER A 157 9.18 -8.00 7.62
CA SER A 157 9.02 -9.37 8.10
C SER A 157 7.65 -9.96 7.77
N GLY A 158 7.64 -11.16 7.17
CA GLY A 158 6.41 -11.86 6.81
C GLY A 158 5.66 -11.28 5.60
N SER A 159 6.31 -10.45 4.79
CA SER A 159 5.73 -9.86 3.59
C SER A 159 6.66 -9.94 2.38
N LEU A 160 6.11 -9.69 1.19
CA LEU A 160 6.87 -9.56 -0.06
C LEU A 160 7.40 -8.14 -0.28
N TRP A 161 7.65 -7.41 0.79
CA TRP A 161 8.11 -6.03 0.73
C TRP A 161 9.51 -5.87 1.27
N PHE A 162 10.27 -4.99 0.61
CA PHE A 162 11.57 -4.54 1.06
C PHE A 162 11.65 -3.02 1.00
N GLU A 163 12.54 -2.47 1.81
CA GLU A 163 12.78 -1.04 1.90
C GLU A 163 14.14 -0.73 1.30
N ILE A 164 14.16 0.23 0.40
CA ILE A 164 15.40 0.87 -0.06
C ILE A 164 15.52 2.22 0.62
N VAL A 165 16.74 2.69 0.83
CA VAL A 165 17.06 4.05 1.28
C VAL A 165 17.88 4.75 0.22
N LEU A 166 17.54 6.02 0.00
CA LEU A 166 18.26 6.92 -0.88
C LEU A 166 19.08 7.92 -0.04
N THR A 167 20.20 8.38 -0.59
CA THR A 167 21.04 9.40 0.06
C THR A 167 20.44 10.81 0.00
N SER A 168 19.43 11.06 -0.84
CA SER A 168 18.80 12.37 -1.02
C SER A 168 17.27 12.30 -0.94
N SER A 169 16.67 13.19 -0.15
CA SER A 169 15.21 13.34 -0.01
C SER A 169 14.55 13.82 -1.30
N SER A 170 15.20 14.70 -2.08
CA SER A 170 14.69 15.18 -3.37
C SER A 170 14.56 14.04 -4.38
N THR A 171 15.46 13.07 -4.33
CA THR A 171 15.41 11.88 -5.19
C THR A 171 14.23 10.98 -4.83
N VAL A 172 13.82 10.91 -3.56
CA VAL A 172 12.64 10.12 -3.17
C VAL A 172 11.38 10.65 -3.82
N GLY A 173 11.14 11.96 -3.72
CA GLY A 173 10.01 12.60 -4.39
C GLY A 173 10.07 12.42 -5.91
N PHE A 174 11.26 12.46 -6.50
CA PHE A 174 11.45 12.21 -7.93
C PHE A 174 11.15 10.76 -8.35
N VAL A 175 11.58 9.77 -7.56
CA VAL A 175 11.20 8.37 -7.78
C VAL A 175 9.68 8.21 -7.69
N GLY A 176 9.04 8.82 -6.68
CA GLY A 176 7.58 8.86 -6.55
C GLY A 176 6.92 9.39 -7.82
N PHE A 177 7.33 10.57 -8.29
CA PHE A 177 6.84 11.20 -9.52
C PHE A 177 6.95 10.26 -10.74
N ILE A 178 8.12 9.63 -10.94
CA ILE A 178 8.32 8.72 -12.09
C ILE A 178 7.44 7.48 -11.96
N VAL A 179 7.30 6.92 -10.76
CA VAL A 179 6.41 5.78 -10.49
C VAL A 179 4.95 6.15 -10.74
N LYS A 180 4.49 7.30 -10.27
CA LYS A 180 3.13 7.82 -10.47
C LYS A 180 2.84 8.08 -11.94
N THR A 181 3.79 8.68 -12.66
CA THR A 181 3.69 8.90 -14.11
C THR A 181 3.62 7.57 -14.85
N SER A 182 4.46 6.59 -14.48
CA SER A 182 4.44 5.23 -15.04
C SER A 182 3.11 4.52 -14.75
N PHE A 183 2.60 4.65 -13.52
CA PHE A 183 1.34 4.05 -13.10
C PHE A 183 0.15 4.51 -13.95
N SER A 184 0.13 5.79 -14.37
CA SER A 184 -0.89 6.33 -15.27
C SER A 184 -0.96 5.64 -16.64
N LEU A 185 0.12 4.96 -17.05
CA LEU A 185 0.24 4.28 -18.34
C LEU A 185 -0.08 2.78 -18.28
N VAL A 186 -0.29 2.20 -17.10
CA VAL A 186 -0.48 0.75 -16.96
C VAL A 186 -1.74 0.26 -17.69
N ALA A 187 -2.83 1.02 -17.68
CA ALA A 187 -4.04 0.66 -18.44
C ALA A 187 -3.81 0.68 -19.96
N HIS A 188 -3.01 1.63 -20.46
CA HIS A 188 -2.62 1.70 -21.86
C HIS A 188 -1.70 0.53 -22.24
N PHE A 189 -0.75 0.18 -21.38
CA PHE A 189 0.10 -0.98 -21.57
C PHE A 189 -0.69 -2.29 -21.64
N ARG A 190 -1.73 -2.46 -20.80
CA ARG A 190 -2.61 -3.63 -20.93
C ARG A 190 -3.37 -3.67 -22.24
N THR A 191 -3.86 -2.51 -22.69
CA THR A 191 -4.53 -2.41 -23.99
C THR A 191 -3.59 -2.81 -25.13
N LEU A 192 -2.32 -2.39 -25.06
CA LEU A 192 -1.27 -2.82 -25.97
C LEU A 192 -1.07 -4.34 -25.94
N GLN A 193 -1.00 -4.96 -24.75
CA GLN A 193 -0.87 -6.41 -24.62
C GLN A 193 -2.07 -7.16 -25.21
N MET A 194 -3.30 -6.67 -25.00
CA MET A 194 -4.49 -7.25 -25.62
C MET A 194 -4.46 -7.16 -27.15
N GLN A 195 -4.05 -6.00 -27.69
CA GLN A 195 -3.92 -5.82 -29.14
C GLN A 195 -2.89 -6.78 -29.74
N LYS A 196 -1.76 -6.99 -29.04
CA LYS A 196 -0.75 -7.99 -29.42
C LYS A 196 -1.34 -9.40 -29.46
N LEU A 197 -2.03 -9.83 -28.40
CA LEU A 197 -2.68 -11.15 -28.38
C LEU A 197 -3.69 -11.33 -29.52
N ILE A 198 -4.47 -10.29 -29.84
CA ILE A 198 -5.40 -10.30 -30.98
C ILE A 198 -4.63 -10.48 -32.29
N LEU A 199 -3.53 -9.74 -32.51
CA LEU A 199 -2.70 -9.87 -33.71
C LEU A 199 -2.05 -11.26 -33.83
N GLU A 200 -1.60 -11.82 -32.72
CA GLU A 200 -1.10 -13.19 -32.62
C GLU A 200 -2.13 -14.18 -33.17
N SER A 201 -3.41 -14.01 -32.80
CA SER A 201 -4.52 -14.88 -33.21
C SER A 201 -4.98 -14.72 -34.68
N MET A 202 -4.60 -13.65 -35.38
CA MET A 202 -5.02 -13.43 -36.77
C MET A 202 -4.32 -14.41 -37.74
N GLU A 203 -5.01 -14.88 -38.78
CA GLU A 203 -4.40 -15.70 -39.86
C GLU A 203 -3.66 -14.83 -40.89
N THR A 204 -2.76 -13.96 -40.43
CA THR A 204 -1.97 -13.06 -41.28
C THR A 204 -0.53 -13.56 -41.45
N GLU A 205 0.11 -13.29 -42.59
CA GLU A 205 1.53 -13.60 -42.82
C GLU A 205 2.43 -13.05 -41.71
N THR A 206 3.41 -13.86 -41.27
CA THR A 206 4.33 -13.54 -40.16
C THR A 206 5.06 -12.20 -40.34
N SER A 207 5.42 -11.83 -41.58
CA SER A 207 6.11 -10.58 -41.89
C SER A 207 5.23 -9.34 -41.66
N GLN A 208 3.92 -9.45 -41.88
CA GLN A 208 2.96 -8.37 -41.67
C GLN A 208 2.64 -8.23 -40.18
N LYS A 209 2.50 -9.35 -39.46
CA LYS A 209 2.38 -9.36 -37.99
C LYS A 209 3.54 -8.62 -37.35
N SER A 210 4.79 -8.96 -37.69
CA SER A 210 5.98 -8.31 -37.12
C SER A 210 5.95 -6.78 -37.29
N LYS A 211 5.58 -6.27 -38.47
CA LYS A 211 5.45 -4.83 -38.71
C LYS A 211 4.39 -4.17 -37.83
N LEU A 212 3.27 -4.86 -37.59
CA LEU A 212 2.21 -4.37 -36.71
C LEU A 212 2.65 -4.37 -35.24
N TYR A 213 3.38 -5.41 -34.79
CA TYR A 213 4.00 -5.44 -33.47
C TYR A 213 4.93 -4.26 -33.24
N ASP A 214 5.82 -4.01 -34.20
CA ASP A 214 6.78 -2.90 -34.12
C ASP A 214 6.07 -1.55 -34.10
N GLY A 215 5.05 -1.37 -34.95
CA GLY A 215 4.22 -0.16 -34.96
C GLY A 215 3.50 0.07 -33.63
N LEU A 216 2.93 -0.97 -33.03
CA LEU A 216 2.30 -0.91 -31.72
C LEU A 216 3.29 -0.52 -30.60
N ASN A 217 4.50 -1.10 -30.61
CA ASN A 217 5.56 -0.73 -29.67
C ASN A 217 5.98 0.74 -29.84
N GLN A 218 6.16 1.20 -31.07
CA GLN A 218 6.52 2.60 -31.35
C GLN A 218 5.45 3.59 -30.88
N ILE A 219 4.17 3.26 -31.07
CA ILE A 219 3.05 4.08 -30.56
C ILE A 219 3.12 4.16 -29.04
N PHE A 220 3.36 3.04 -28.37
CA PHE A 220 3.45 3.02 -26.91
C PHE A 220 4.68 3.78 -26.39
N ASP A 221 5.85 3.62 -26.99
CA ASP A 221 7.05 4.38 -26.64
C ASP A 221 6.85 5.89 -26.82
N TYR A 222 6.13 6.28 -27.88
CA TYR A 222 5.73 7.67 -28.10
C TYR A 222 4.78 8.16 -27.00
N GLN A 223 3.80 7.35 -26.60
CA GLN A 223 2.89 7.68 -25.48
C GLN A 223 3.65 7.84 -24.16
N VAL A 224 4.59 6.94 -23.84
CA VAL A 224 5.43 7.03 -22.64
C VAL A 224 6.18 8.36 -22.62
N ARG A 225 6.84 8.70 -23.74
CA ARG A 225 7.56 9.97 -23.88
C ARG A 225 6.65 11.18 -23.72
N GLN A 226 5.52 11.22 -24.43
CA GLN A 226 4.58 12.33 -24.35
C GLN A 226 4.03 12.53 -22.95
N THR A 227 3.67 11.44 -22.26
CA THR A 227 3.17 11.50 -20.89
C THR A 227 4.24 12.05 -19.94
N LEU A 228 5.48 11.59 -20.06
CA LEU A 228 6.59 12.12 -19.25
C LEU A 228 6.86 13.60 -19.52
N GLU A 229 6.91 14.01 -20.79
CA GLU A 229 7.15 15.42 -21.16
C GLU A 229 6.03 16.33 -20.64
N ASN A 230 4.78 15.89 -20.73
CA ASN A 230 3.63 16.64 -20.20
C ASN A 230 3.65 16.71 -18.67
N ALA A 231 3.92 15.59 -17.98
CA ALA A 231 4.01 15.55 -16.52
C ALA A 231 5.14 16.46 -16.01
N THR A 232 6.30 16.40 -16.65
CA THR A 232 7.47 17.23 -16.33
C THR A 232 7.17 18.72 -16.48
N LYS A 233 6.47 19.12 -17.56
CA LYS A 233 6.02 20.51 -17.77
C LYS A 233 5.00 20.95 -16.74
N ASN A 234 3.99 20.12 -16.46
CA ASN A 234 2.91 20.46 -15.52
C ASN A 234 3.41 20.63 -14.09
N GLU A 235 4.42 19.86 -13.69
CA GLU A 235 5.01 19.93 -12.36
C GLU A 235 6.26 20.83 -12.29
N ASN A 236 6.56 21.57 -13.36
CA ASN A 236 7.72 22.48 -13.48
C ASN A 236 9.06 21.80 -13.14
N LYS A 237 9.22 20.50 -13.43
CA LYS A 237 10.49 19.79 -13.22
C LYS A 237 11.44 20.10 -14.38
N GLN A 238 12.67 20.52 -14.07
CA GLN A 238 13.69 20.78 -15.09
C GLN A 238 14.50 19.51 -15.34
N ILE A 239 14.28 18.90 -16.51
CA ILE A 239 14.95 17.66 -16.94
C ILE A 239 15.45 17.87 -18.36
N ASP A 240 16.73 17.58 -18.58
CA ASP A 240 17.34 17.74 -19.89
C ASP A 240 16.76 16.73 -20.91
N PRO A 241 16.71 17.08 -22.22
CA PRO A 241 16.16 16.19 -23.25
C PRO A 241 16.84 14.81 -23.33
N GLU A 242 18.14 14.73 -23.02
CA GLU A 242 18.87 13.47 -22.95
C GLU A 242 18.36 12.60 -21.80
N ASP A 243 18.14 13.22 -20.65
CA ASP A 243 17.66 12.56 -19.44
C ASP A 243 16.19 12.14 -19.57
N ILE A 244 15.36 12.89 -20.32
CA ILE A 244 14.02 12.42 -20.72
C ILE A 244 14.10 11.08 -21.43
N SER A 245 15.05 10.90 -22.34
CA SER A 245 15.20 9.62 -23.08
C SER A 245 15.63 8.47 -22.16
N LYS A 246 16.49 8.74 -21.17
CA LYS A 246 16.86 7.77 -20.13
C LYS A 246 15.66 7.40 -19.26
N LEU A 247 14.88 8.39 -18.84
CA LEU A 247 13.69 8.20 -18.02
C LEU A 247 12.60 7.42 -18.75
N VAL A 248 12.37 7.67 -20.05
CA VAL A 248 11.48 6.85 -20.88
C VAL A 248 11.88 5.38 -20.81
N LYS A 249 13.18 5.07 -20.93
CA LYS A 249 13.68 3.70 -20.79
C LYS A 249 13.40 3.12 -19.39
N SER A 250 13.58 3.91 -18.33
CA SER A 250 13.25 3.47 -16.97
C SER A 250 11.75 3.20 -16.81
N MET A 251 10.89 4.07 -17.33
CA MET A 251 9.44 3.89 -17.32
C MET A 251 9.02 2.64 -18.08
N SER A 252 9.62 2.35 -19.25
CA SER A 252 9.34 1.12 -20.00
C SER A 252 9.73 -0.16 -19.25
N LEU A 253 10.65 -0.08 -18.28
CA LEU A 253 10.97 -1.18 -17.35
C LEU A 253 9.99 -1.24 -16.16
N LEU A 254 9.56 -0.09 -15.65
CA LEU A 254 8.64 -0.01 -14.50
C LEU A 254 7.20 -0.38 -14.85
N ILE A 255 6.68 0.06 -15.99
CA ILE A 255 5.27 -0.14 -16.36
C ILE A 255 4.88 -1.63 -16.35
N PRO A 256 5.67 -2.57 -16.92
CA PRO A 256 5.37 -4.00 -16.81
C PRO A 256 5.39 -4.52 -15.36
N LEU A 257 6.31 -4.03 -14.52
CA LEU A 257 6.38 -4.44 -13.11
C LEU A 257 5.15 -3.96 -12.34
N LEU A 258 4.72 -2.72 -12.58
CA LEU A 258 3.50 -2.14 -11.99
C LEU A 258 2.26 -2.89 -12.45
N GLU A 259 2.20 -3.28 -13.73
CA GLU A 259 1.13 -4.10 -14.30
C GLU A 259 1.01 -5.46 -13.60
N GLN A 260 2.16 -6.09 -13.33
CA GLN A 260 2.25 -7.37 -12.61
C GLN A 260 1.90 -7.27 -11.12
N GLY A 261 1.76 -6.05 -10.58
CA GLY A 261 1.37 -5.80 -9.18
C GLY A 261 2.50 -5.32 -8.28
N THR A 262 3.63 -4.89 -8.84
CA THR A 262 4.68 -4.23 -8.04
C THR A 262 4.13 -2.92 -7.49
N THR A 263 4.35 -2.68 -6.21
CA THR A 263 3.84 -1.50 -5.51
C THR A 263 4.97 -0.69 -4.92
N PHE A 264 4.77 0.62 -4.81
CA PHE A 264 5.72 1.55 -4.20
C PHE A 264 4.98 2.37 -3.16
N ALA A 265 5.51 2.47 -1.96
CA ALA A 265 4.98 3.31 -0.90
C ALA A 265 6.08 4.24 -0.35
N PRO A 266 5.73 5.49 -0.06
CA PRO A 266 6.60 6.38 0.70
C PRO A 266 6.81 5.86 2.13
N ALA A 267 7.88 6.31 2.78
CA ALA A 267 8.06 6.09 4.21
C ALA A 267 6.93 6.78 4.99
N SER A 268 6.46 6.17 6.09
CA SER A 268 5.37 6.74 6.89
C SER A 268 5.76 8.06 7.56
N ILE A 269 7.07 8.28 7.75
CA ILE A 269 7.64 9.49 8.37
C ILE A 269 7.95 10.62 7.37
N GLN A 270 7.76 10.40 6.07
CA GLN A 270 7.98 11.42 5.03
C GLN A 270 6.98 12.58 5.10
N THR A 271 7.38 13.73 4.52
CA THR A 271 6.49 14.88 4.41
C THR A 271 5.26 14.58 3.54
N PRO A 272 4.10 15.20 3.79
CA PRO A 272 2.90 15.00 2.97
C PRO A 272 3.12 15.31 1.48
N GLU A 273 3.99 16.29 1.19
CA GLU A 273 4.39 16.65 -0.17
C GLU A 273 5.09 15.50 -0.88
N THR A 274 6.04 14.84 -0.22
CA THR A 274 6.74 13.68 -0.77
C THR A 274 5.80 12.48 -0.90
N GLN A 275 4.90 12.29 0.07
CA GLN A 275 3.92 11.20 0.02
C GLN A 275 2.95 11.36 -1.16
N ALA A 276 2.55 12.58 -1.50
CA ALA A 276 1.63 12.88 -2.61
C ALA A 276 2.24 12.60 -4.01
N GLU A 277 3.56 12.44 -4.09
CA GLU A 277 4.26 12.05 -5.32
C GLU A 277 4.07 10.57 -5.65
N PHE A 278 3.65 9.73 -4.70
CA PHE A 278 3.40 8.31 -4.94
C PHE A 278 1.92 8.03 -5.24
N PRO A 279 1.63 7.03 -6.09
CA PRO A 279 0.27 6.50 -6.21
C PRO A 279 -0.14 5.79 -4.91
N THR A 280 -1.45 5.76 -4.61
CA THR A 280 -1.94 5.03 -3.43
C THR A 280 -1.87 3.51 -3.65
N ILE A 281 -1.54 2.77 -2.59
CA ILE A 281 -1.41 1.30 -2.67
C ILE A 281 -2.73 0.64 -3.08
N GLU A 282 -3.86 1.19 -2.62
CA GLU A 282 -5.19 0.72 -2.99
C GLU A 282 -5.43 0.87 -4.49
N ALA A 283 -5.05 2.01 -5.09
CA ALA A 283 -5.19 2.23 -6.52
C ALA A 283 -4.30 1.26 -7.33
N MET A 284 -3.06 1.06 -6.88
CA MET A 284 -2.14 0.13 -7.54
C MET A 284 -2.67 -1.31 -7.51
N LYS A 285 -3.16 -1.77 -6.36
CA LYS A 285 -3.75 -3.11 -6.20
C LYS A 285 -5.05 -3.28 -6.97
N ALA A 286 -5.92 -2.27 -6.99
CA ALA A 286 -7.19 -2.30 -7.72
C ALA A 286 -6.98 -2.41 -9.23
N LEU A 287 -5.91 -1.80 -9.76
CA LEU A 287 -5.54 -1.97 -11.14
C LEU A 287 -4.97 -3.39 -11.36
N ALA A 288 -4.03 -3.85 -10.53
CA ALA A 288 -3.40 -5.17 -10.64
C ALA A 288 -4.40 -6.36 -10.65
N SER A 289 -5.50 -6.27 -9.89
CA SER A 289 -6.50 -7.35 -9.79
C SER A 289 -7.35 -7.57 -11.04
N GLN A 290 -7.37 -6.62 -11.98
CA GLN A 290 -7.99 -6.77 -13.30
C GLN A 290 -7.06 -7.55 -14.26
N LYS A 291 -6.56 -8.71 -13.83
CA LYS A 291 -5.75 -9.59 -14.69
C LYS A 291 -6.55 -9.90 -15.95
N LEU A 292 -5.86 -9.86 -17.09
CA LEU A 292 -6.39 -10.34 -18.36
C LEU A 292 -7.00 -11.72 -18.11
N ILE A 293 -8.28 -11.88 -18.42
CA ILE A 293 -9.04 -13.11 -18.22
C ILE A 293 -8.21 -14.25 -18.81
N ASP A 294 -7.75 -15.16 -17.94
CA ASP A 294 -7.01 -16.37 -18.31
C ASP A 294 -7.83 -17.11 -19.37
N THR A 295 -7.38 -17.04 -20.62
CA THR A 295 -7.88 -17.87 -21.69
C THR A 295 -7.20 -19.22 -21.51
N LYS A 296 -7.96 -20.15 -20.92
CA LYS A 296 -7.64 -21.59 -20.88
C LYS A 296 -7.42 -22.15 -22.28
#